data_AF-A0A223I0U3-F1
#
_entry.id   AF-A0A223I0U3-F1
#
_cell.length_a   1.000
_cell.length_b   1.000
_cell.length_c   1.000
_cell.angle_alpha   90.00
_cell.angle_beta   90.00
_cell.angle_gamma   90.00
#
_symmetry.space_group_name_H-M   'P 1'
#
loop_
_entity.id
_entity.type
_entity.pdbx_description
1 polymer ?
#
loop_
_entity_poly.entity_id
_entity_poly.type
_entity_poly.pdbx_seq_one_letter_code
_entity_poly.pdbx_strand_id
1 'polypeptide(L)' 'MVRDNSNKQSKLEIVYMEQLVPKSHILRLIDKYIDFSFIKDLTKDFYCADN' A
#
# COMPACT_ATOMS: atom_id res chain seq x y z
N MET A 1 1.18 -24.21 41.93
CA MET A 1 1.45 -24.42 40.49
C MET A 1 1.05 -23.14 39.77
N VAL A 2 2.02 -22.31 39.39
CA VAL A 2 1.75 -21.03 38.70
C VAL A 2 1.36 -21.37 37.26
N ARG A 3 0.25 -20.79 36.80
CA ARG A 3 -0.34 -21.03 35.49
C ARG A 3 0.62 -20.52 34.41
N ASP A 4 0.95 -21.35 33.42
CA ASP A 4 1.64 -20.94 32.20
C ASP A 4 0.75 -20.01 31.38
N ASN A 5 0.66 -18.76 31.80
CA ASN A 5 0.35 -17.67 30.89
C ASN A 5 1.60 -17.49 30.02
N SER A 6 1.68 -18.31 28.98
CA SER A 6 2.60 -18.13 27.86
C SER A 6 2.36 -16.73 27.32
N ASN A 7 3.12 -15.78 27.85
CA ASN A 7 3.11 -14.37 27.51
C ASN A 7 3.38 -14.27 26.00
N LYS A 8 2.31 -14.23 25.20
CA LYS A 8 2.37 -13.78 23.81
C LYS A 8 2.65 -12.29 23.85
N GLN A 9 3.91 -11.95 24.08
CA GLN A 9 4.42 -10.59 24.01
C GLN A 9 4.19 -10.11 22.56
N SER A 10 3.26 -9.19 22.37
CA SER A 10 3.09 -8.51 21.08
C SER A 10 4.38 -7.77 20.76
N LYS A 11 5.02 -8.12 19.65
CA LYS A 11 6.15 -7.35 19.11
C LYS A 11 5.61 -6.17 18.33
N LEU A 12 6.22 -5.00 18.55
CA LEU A 12 6.00 -3.83 17.70
C LEU A 12 6.84 -4.00 16.43
N GLU A 13 6.19 -3.91 15.27
CA GLU A 13 6.88 -3.84 13.98
C GLU A 13 6.66 -2.46 13.37
N ILE A 14 7.75 -1.80 13.00
CA ILE A 14 7.73 -0.53 12.30
C ILE A 14 8.10 -0.83 10.85
N VAL A 15 7.19 -0.52 9.93
CA VAL A 15 7.38 -0.74 8.49
C VAL A 15 7.19 0.59 7.78
N TYR A 16 8.09 0.92 6.85
CA TYR A 16 7.92 2.08 5.99
C TYR A 16 6.88 1.78 4.91
N MET A 17 6.01 2.74 4.59
CA MET A 17 4.93 2.55 3.60
C MET A 17 5.47 2.10 2.24
N GLU A 18 6.65 2.58 1.86
CA GLU A 18 7.34 2.26 0.61
C GLU A 18 7.79 0.80 0.55
N GLN A 19 7.95 0.14 1.69
CA GLN A 19 8.32 -1.27 1.81
C GLN A 19 7.12 -2.21 1.70
N LEU A 20 5.89 -1.70 1.87
CA LEU A 20 4.66 -2.51 1.74
C LEU A 20 4.39 -2.94 0.29
N VAL A 21 4.92 -2.20 -0.68
CA VAL A 21 4.76 -2.51 -2.10
C VAL A 21 6.09 -2.98 -2.68
N PRO A 22 6.21 -4.24 -3.14
CA PRO A 22 7.43 -4.78 -3.72
C PRO A 22 8.01 -3.90 -4.83
N LYS A 23 9.34 -3.81 -4.93
CA LYS A 23 10.01 -3.03 -5.99
C LYS A 23 9.72 -3.57 -7.39
N SER A 24 9.54 -4.88 -7.52
CA SER A 24 9.18 -5.56 -8.76
C SER A 24 7.69 -5.52 -9.10
N HIS A 25 6.88 -4.78 -8.31
CA HIS A 25 5.45 -4.71 -8.54
C HIS A 25 5.14 -4.14 -9.93
N ILE A 26 4.24 -4.79 -10.65
CA ILE A 26 3.91 -4.47 -12.04
C ILE A 26 3.52 -3.00 -12.24
N LEU A 27 2.75 -2.42 -11.32
CA LEU A 27 2.34 -1.00 -11.42
C LEU A 27 3.53 -0.03 -11.36
N ARG A 28 4.62 -0.37 -10.65
CA ARG A 28 5.85 0.46 -10.65
C ARG A 28 6.59 0.35 -11.97
N LEU A 29 6.58 -0.83 -12.60
CA LEU A 29 7.16 -1.02 -13.93
C LEU A 29 6.35 -0.25 -14.97
N ILE A 30 5.03 -0.34 -14.90
CA ILE A 30 4.13 0.40 -15.78
C ILE A 30 4.37 1.90 -15.64
N ASP A 31 4.31 2.45 -14.43
CA ASP A 31 4.53 3.88 -14.15
C ASP A 31 5.91 4.38 -14.65
N LYS A 32 6.93 3.52 -14.60
CA LYS A 32 8.27 3.83 -15.11
C LYS A 32 8.33 3.98 -16.63
N TYR A 33 7.53 3.22 -17.37
CA TYR A 33 7.66 3.13 -18.83
C TYR A 33 6.49 3.76 -19.61
N ILE A 34 5.34 3.94 -18.98
CA ILE A 34 4.12 4.44 -19.61
C ILE A 34 3.46 5.45 -18.68
N ASP A 35 3.30 6.69 -19.19
CA ASP A 35 2.54 7.71 -18.49
C ASP A 35 1.04 7.52 -18.74
N PHE A 36 0.32 7.08 -17.72
CA PHE A 36 -1.14 6.92 -17.72
C PHE A 36 -1.88 8.12 -17.10
N SER A 37 -1.21 9.25 -16.89
CA SER A 37 -1.82 10.46 -16.33
C SER A 37 -3.08 10.91 -17.09
N PHE A 38 -3.11 10.71 -18.41
CA PHE A 38 -4.25 11.05 -19.28
C PHE A 38 -5.57 10.36 -18.90
N ILE A 39 -5.52 9.18 -18.25
CA ILE A 39 -6.74 8.46 -17.84
C ILE A 39 -7.53 9.28 -16.81
N LYS A 40 -6.84 10.05 -15.96
CA LYS A 40 -7.48 10.89 -14.94
C LYS A 40 -8.40 11.93 -15.58
N ASP A 41 -7.95 12.55 -16.67
CA ASP A 41 -8.76 13.53 -17.39
C ASP A 41 -9.95 12.86 -18.08
N LEU A 42 -9.73 11.71 -18.72
CA LEU A 42 -10.79 10.95 -19.39
C LEU A 42 -11.88 10.45 -18.44
N THR A 43 -11.52 10.18 -17.19
CA THR A 43 -12.43 9.59 -16.19
C THR A 43 -12.92 10.58 -15.15
N LYS A 44 -12.54 11.85 -15.26
CA LYS A 44 -12.80 12.90 -14.26
C LYS A 44 -14.27 12.97 -13.85
N ASP A 45 -15.18 12.90 -14.81
CA ASP A 45 -16.63 13.03 -14.59
C ASP A 45 -17.23 11.87 -13.76
N PHE A 46 -16.49 10.76 -13.61
CA PHE A 46 -16.92 9.62 -12.79
C PHE A 46 -16.47 9.70 -11.34
N TYR A 47 -15.63 10.68 -10.98
CA TYR A 47 -15.15 10.88 -9.61
C TYR A 47 -15.95 11.98 -8.89
N CYS A 48 -16.15 11.80 -7.58
CA CYS A 48 -16.63 12.87 -6.72
C CYS A 48 -15.55 13.97 -6.62
N ALA A 49 -15.95 15.23 -6.76
CA ALA A 49 -15.03 16.36 -6.62
C ALA A 49 -14.55 16.58 -5.17
N ASP A 50 -15.31 16.09 -4.18
CA ASP A 50 -15.13 16.37 -2.75
C ASP A 50 -14.74 15.11 -1.94
N ASN A 51 -13.89 14.25 -2.50
CA ASN A 51 -13.39 13.02 -1.85
C ASN A 51 -12.45 13.27 -0.66
#